data_AF-A0AA36F9U3-F1
#
_entry.id   AF-A0AA36F9U3-F1
#
_cell.length_a   1.000
_cell.length_b   1.000
_cell.length_c   1.000
_cell.angle_alpha   90.00
_cell.angle_beta   90.00
_cell.angle_gamma   90.00
#
_symmetry.space_group_name_H-M   'P 1'
#
loop_
_entity.id
_entity.type
_entity.pdbx_description
1 polymer ?
#
loop_
_entity_poly.entity_id
_entity_poly.type
_entity_poly.pdbx_seq_one_letter_code
_entity_poly.pdbx_strand_id
1 'polypeptide(L)' 'MNSTFAEKKILGSEKEMMELPAKRPKVDLQCLPTRAYLDQTVVPILLQGMSALAKERPPNPIEYLASYLLKNKNQYEN' A
#
# COMPACT_ATOMS: atom_id res chain seq x y z
N MET A 1 -23.30 -0.79 61.71
CA MET A 1 -22.08 -1.58 61.39
C MET A 1 -22.05 -1.74 59.89
N ASN A 2 -21.14 -1.01 59.27
CA ASN A 2 -20.92 -0.99 57.83
C ASN A 2 -19.68 -1.88 57.63
N SER A 3 -19.81 -2.98 56.92
CA SER A 3 -18.67 -3.76 56.41
C SER A 3 -19.15 -4.55 55.19
N THR A 4 -18.87 -4.08 53.97
CA THR A 4 -17.85 -4.65 53.06
C THR A 4 -17.88 -6.17 52.95
N PHE A 5 -18.33 -6.71 51.81
CA PHE A 5 -17.42 -7.24 50.77
C PHE A 5 -18.22 -7.65 49.53
N ALA A 6 -17.67 -7.34 48.37
CA ALA A 6 -18.24 -7.56 47.05
C ALA A 6 -18.08 -9.01 46.59
N GLU A 7 -19.01 -9.52 45.80
CA GLU A 7 -18.70 -10.54 44.81
C GLU A 7 -19.45 -10.31 43.49
N LYS A 8 -18.66 -9.86 42.52
CA LYS A 8 -18.90 -9.90 41.08
C LYS A 8 -19.04 -11.35 40.63
N LYS A 9 -20.15 -11.67 39.97
CA LYS A 9 -20.25 -12.47 38.73
C LYS A 9 -21.75 -12.66 38.46
N ILE A 10 -22.29 -12.19 37.35
CA ILE A 10 -22.61 -13.00 36.17
C ILE A 10 -23.24 -12.07 35.11
N LEU A 11 -23.05 -12.45 33.85
CA LEU A 11 -23.65 -11.93 32.61
C LEU A 11 -22.92 -10.72 32.01
N GLY A 12 -22.34 -10.79 30.82
CA GLY A 12 -22.34 -11.79 29.76
C GLY A 12 -21.61 -11.14 28.58
N SER A 13 -20.89 -11.94 27.80
CA SER A 13 -20.20 -11.55 26.58
C SER A 13 -21.01 -10.57 25.73
N GLU A 14 -20.37 -9.54 25.20
CA GLU A 14 -20.66 -9.04 23.87
C GLU A 14 -19.62 -8.03 23.39
N LYS A 15 -19.12 -8.30 22.18
CA LYS A 15 -18.39 -7.43 21.28
C LYS A 15 -16.89 -7.32 21.53
N GLU A 16 -16.22 -8.41 21.13
CA GLU A 16 -15.13 -8.35 20.16
C GLU A 16 -15.10 -6.98 19.46
N MET A 17 -14.10 -6.19 19.83
CA MET A 17 -13.71 -5.00 19.11
C MET A 17 -13.18 -5.49 17.76
N MET A 18 -14.12 -5.60 16.82
CA MET A 18 -13.89 -6.01 15.45
C MET A 18 -12.72 -5.23 14.89
N GLU A 19 -11.63 -5.94 14.61
CA GLU A 19 -10.70 -5.57 13.56
C GLU A 19 -11.53 -5.32 12.30
N LEU A 20 -11.75 -4.06 11.98
CA LEU A 20 -11.95 -3.68 10.60
C LEU A 20 -10.53 -3.55 10.04
N PRO A 21 -10.01 -4.52 9.26
CA PRO A 21 -9.03 -4.14 8.27
C PRO A 21 -9.76 -3.13 7.42
N ALA A 22 -9.37 -1.86 7.53
CA ALA A 22 -9.77 -0.82 6.62
C ALA A 22 -9.41 -1.35 5.22
N LYS A 23 -10.37 -2.03 4.58
CA LYS A 23 -10.33 -2.38 3.17
C LYS A 23 -10.30 -1.02 2.52
N ARG A 24 -9.07 -0.53 2.29
CA ARG A 24 -8.81 0.59 1.39
C ARG A 24 -9.71 0.31 0.20
N PRO A 25 -10.65 1.20 -0.13
CA PRO A 25 -11.52 0.97 -1.26
C PRO A 25 -10.61 0.58 -2.40
N LYS A 26 -10.80 -0.62 -2.97
CA LYS A 26 -10.03 -1.07 -4.12
C LYS A 26 -10.34 -0.03 -5.18
N VAL A 27 -9.45 0.95 -5.34
CA VAL A 27 -9.63 2.03 -6.28
C VAL A 27 -9.67 1.35 -7.63
N ASP A 28 -10.81 1.44 -8.30
CA ASP A 28 -11.00 0.78 -9.57
C ASP A 28 -10.14 1.53 -10.60
N LEU A 29 -8.93 1.02 -10.85
CA LEU A 29 -7.91 1.68 -11.66
C LEU A 29 -8.45 2.04 -13.05
N GLN A 30 -9.44 1.29 -13.54
CA GLN A 30 -10.07 1.51 -14.83
C GLN A 30 -11.02 2.72 -14.89
N CYS A 31 -11.52 3.17 -13.74
CA CYS A 31 -12.39 4.35 -13.64
C CYS A 31 -11.61 5.64 -13.35
N LEU A 32 -10.28 5.54 -13.16
CA LEU A 32 -9.46 6.68 -12.83
C LEU A 32 -9.24 7.58 -14.05
N PRO A 33 -9.23 8.92 -13.86
CA PRO A 33 -8.69 9.83 -14.86
C PRO A 33 -7.25 9.45 -15.22
N THR A 34 -6.86 9.67 -16.49
CA THR A 34 -5.56 9.23 -17.04
C THR A 34 -4.37 9.56 -16.14
N ARG A 35 -4.32 10.78 -15.60
CA ARG A 35 -3.24 11.20 -14.70
C ARG A 35 -3.19 10.38 -13.42
N ALA A 36 -4.34 10.16 -12.79
CA ALA A 36 -4.42 9.38 -11.55
C ALA A 36 -4.07 7.89 -11.79
N TYR A 37 -4.48 7.33 -12.93
CA TYR A 37 -4.09 5.97 -13.32
C TYR A 37 -2.56 5.85 -13.43
N LEU A 38 -1.91 6.76 -14.16
CA LEU A 38 -0.46 6.75 -14.33
C LEU A 38 0.26 6.96 -12.99
N ASP A 39 -0.21 7.92 -12.19
CA ASP A 39 0.35 8.25 -10.87
C ASP A 39 0.30 7.05 -9.90
N GLN A 40 -0.75 6.22 -9.96
CA GLN A 40 -0.89 5.05 -9.09
C GLN A 40 -0.21 3.78 -9.62
N THR A 41 -0.02 3.65 -10.94
CA THR A 41 0.48 2.40 -11.53
C THR A 41 1.97 2.43 -11.86
N VAL A 42 2.42 3.43 -12.63
CA VAL A 42 3.73 3.37 -13.28
C VAL A 42 4.64 4.55 -12.95
N VAL A 43 4.10 5.70 -12.55
CA VAL A 43 4.90 6.90 -12.27
C VAL A 43 5.93 6.69 -11.16
N PRO A 44 5.63 6.03 -10.02
CA PRO A 44 6.62 5.87 -8.94
C PRO A 44 7.87 5.12 -9.40
N ILE A 45 7.69 4.00 -10.12
CA ILE A 45 8.80 3.19 -10.63
C ILE A 45 9.52 3.88 -11.80
N LEU A 46 8.81 4.64 -12.64
CA LEU A 46 9.40 5.42 -13.72
C LEU A 46 10.29 6.55 -13.18
N LEU A 47 9.85 7.27 -12.15
CA LEU A 47 10.66 8.33 -11.53
C LEU A 47 11.97 7.79 -10.95
N GLN A 48 11.92 6.63 -10.29
CA GLN A 48 13.10 5.96 -9.78
C GLN A 48 14.02 5.46 -10.91
N GLY A 49 13.47 4.80 -11.93
CA GLY A 49 14.22 4.32 -13.08
C GLY A 49 14.87 5.46 -13.89
N MET A 50 14.16 6.57 -14.09
CA MET A 50 14.69 7.76 -14.78
C MET A 50 15.79 8.43 -13.95
N SER A 51 15.67 8.45 -12.62
CA SER A 51 16.73 8.98 -11.74
C SER A 51 18.01 8.15 -11.83
N ALA A 52 17.88 6.82 -11.83
CA ALA A 52 19.01 5.90 -12.01
C ALA A 52 19.64 6.05 -13.41
N LEU A 53 18.82 6.12 -14.46
CA LEU A 53 19.26 6.34 -15.83
C LEU A 53 20.02 7.67 -16.00
N ALA A 54 19.52 8.75 -15.41
CA ALA A 54 20.17 10.06 -15.47
C ALA A 54 21.53 10.08 -14.79
N LYS A 55 21.72 9.23 -13.76
CA LYS A 55 22.97 9.08 -13.01
C LYS A 55 23.99 8.21 -13.76
N GLU A 56 23.58 7.06 -14.29
CA GLU A 56 24.50 6.13 -14.95
C GLU A 56 24.79 6.47 -16.42
N ARG A 57 23.84 7.14 -17.10
CA ARG A 57 23.89 7.46 -18.54
C ARG A 57 24.42 6.30 -19.42
N PRO A 58 23.77 5.13 -19.35
CA PRO A 58 24.19 3.95 -20.11
C PRO A 58 24.07 4.17 -21.63
N PRO A 59 24.83 3.43 -22.45
CA PRO A 59 24.79 3.56 -23.90
C PRO A 59 23.41 3.23 -24.51
N ASN A 60 22.67 2.32 -23.89
CA ASN A 60 21.30 1.93 -24.29
C ASN A 60 20.29 2.36 -23.21
N PRO A 61 19.85 3.63 -23.19
CA PRO A 61 18.97 4.14 -22.12
C PRO A 61 17.62 3.43 -22.04
N ILE A 62 17.02 3.08 -23.18
CA ILE A 62 15.71 2.41 -23.24
C ILE A 62 15.80 1.00 -22.64
N GLU A 63 16.81 0.23 -23.05
CA GLU A 63 17.02 -1.14 -22.57
C GLU A 63 17.33 -1.18 -21.07
N TYR A 64 18.13 -0.21 -20.60
CA TYR A 64 18.39 -0.04 -19.17
C TYR A 64 17.10 0.24 -18.40
N LEU A 65 16.29 1.19 -18.86
CA LEU A 65 15.04 1.55 -18.19
C LEU A 65 14.07 0.37 -18.18
N ALA A 66 13.87 -0.31 -19.30
CA ALA A 66 13.01 -1.49 -19.38
C ALA A 66 13.47 -2.60 -18.41
N SER A 67 14.79 -2.86 -18.37
CA SER A 67 15.39 -3.81 -17.44
C SER A 67 15.18 -3.38 -15.98
N TYR A 68 15.29 -2.08 -15.69
CA TYR A 68 15.05 -1.53 -14.37
C TYR A 68 13.59 -1.75 -13.94
N LEU A 69 12.63 -1.46 -14.82
CA LEU A 69 11.22 -1.67 -14.55
C LEU A 69 10.92 -3.14 -14.26
N LEU A 70 11.40 -4.06 -15.10
CA LEU A 70 11.16 -5.50 -14.93
C LEU A 70 11.78 -6.08 -13.65
N LYS A 71 12.97 -5.62 -13.26
CA LYS A 71 13.66 -6.05 -12.04
C LYS A 71 12.96 -5.56 -10.78
N ASN A 72 12.42 -4.33 -10.82
CA ASN A 72 11.86 -3.69 -9.65
C ASN A 72 10.33 -3.81 -9.55
N LYS A 73 9.64 -4.33 -10.58
CA LYS A 73 8.17 -4.39 -10.64
C LYS A 73 7.52 -4.91 -9.35
N ASN A 74 8.05 -5.97 -8.74
CA ASN A 74 7.47 -6.61 -7.56
C ASN A 74 7.46 -5.70 -6.31
N GLN A 75 8.30 -4.66 -6.27
CA GLN A 75 8.33 -3.68 -5.18
C GLN A 75 7.28 -2.58 -5.34
N TYR A 76 6.73 -2.43 -6.55
CA TYR A 76 5.73 -1.42 -6.91
C TYR A 76 4.39 -2.04 -7.30
N GLU A 77 4.31 -3.37 -7.40
CA GLU A 77 3.09 -4.13 -7.63
C GLU A 77 2.39 -4.34 -6.28
N ASN A 78 1.25 -3.67 -6.07
CA ASN A 78 0.51 -3.67 -4.80
C ASN A 78 -1.00 -3.67 -5.02
#